data_AF-A0A060Z645-F1
#
_entry.id   AF-A0A060Z645-F1
#
_cell.length_a   1.000
_cell.length_b   1.000
_cell.length_c   1.000
_cell.angle_alpha   90.00
_cell.angle_beta   90.00
_cell.angle_gamma   90.00
#
_symmetry.space_group_name_H-M   'P 1'
#
loop_
_entity.id
_entity.type
_entity.pdbx_description
1 polymer ?
#
loop_
_entity_poly.entity_id
_entity_poly.type
_entity_poly.pdbx_seq_one_letter_code
_entity_poly.pdbx_strand_id
1 'polypeptide(L)'
;MDEFQMFYDEATMTRAVGVAFIAPSITTYVNLNPGYRVYLVDGNYKGSSRFVLDHETYILNLTEANRQPEGGVSSLLPTTSQHAIFHPDPNPKWTLLYRASEAYGVSSLFPSDWDGLIRTFLQDDRVFQRFWYLRHKGHVSEPCIDACKTTVICFLRSGRYDELEQCDLLEFGGDMVSAVRKTLC
;
A
#
# COMPACT_ATOMS: atom_id res chain seq x y z
N MET A 1 3.13 -5.37 -0.88
CA MET A 1 2.56 -4.15 -0.26
C MET A 1 2.38 -3.08 -1.31
N ASP A 2 1.52 -2.09 -1.06
CA ASP A 2 1.33 -0.88 -1.88
C ASP A 2 1.99 0.32 -1.17
N GLU A 3 2.98 0.97 -1.82
CA GLU A 3 3.83 1.97 -1.16
C GLU A 3 4.28 3.10 -2.09
N PHE A 4 5.02 4.04 -1.52
CA PHE A 4 5.75 5.05 -2.27
C PHE A 4 7.02 5.49 -1.53
N GLN A 5 7.92 6.17 -2.23
CA GLN A 5 9.11 6.78 -1.64
C GLN A 5 9.26 8.22 -2.13
N MET A 6 9.51 9.13 -1.20
CA MET A 6 9.76 10.54 -1.49
C MET A 6 11.24 10.80 -1.77
N PHE A 7 11.50 11.77 -2.64
CA PHE A 7 12.84 12.27 -2.91
C PHE A 7 12.87 13.77 -2.67
N TYR A 8 13.90 14.24 -1.97
CA TYR A 8 14.10 15.64 -1.62
C TYR A 8 15.31 16.24 -2.33
N ASP A 9 15.42 17.56 -2.33
CA ASP A 9 16.59 18.27 -2.87
C ASP A 9 17.86 17.92 -2.08
N GLU A 10 18.98 17.71 -2.77
CA GLU A 10 20.23 17.30 -2.10
C GLU A 10 20.83 18.37 -1.18
N ALA A 11 20.53 19.64 -1.43
CA ALA A 11 21.16 20.76 -0.72
C ALA A 11 20.67 20.86 0.73
N THR A 12 19.37 20.63 0.96
CA THR A 12 18.75 20.82 2.28
C THR A 12 17.90 19.65 2.74
N MET A 13 17.53 18.73 1.84
CA MET A 13 16.63 17.62 2.11
C MET A 13 15.24 18.07 2.61
N THR A 14 14.78 19.25 2.18
CA THR A 14 13.52 19.85 2.66
C THR A 14 12.45 19.99 1.60
N ARG A 15 12.83 20.17 0.33
CA ARG A 15 11.90 20.37 -0.78
C ARG A 15 11.69 19.05 -1.52
N ALA A 16 10.47 18.53 -1.50
CA ALA A 16 10.12 17.35 -2.29
C ALA A 16 10.31 17.63 -3.79
N VAL A 17 11.09 16.78 -4.44
CA VAL A 17 11.42 16.86 -5.88
C VAL A 17 10.95 15.66 -6.68
N GLY A 18 10.64 14.54 -6.01
CA GLY A 18 10.21 13.32 -6.67
C GLY A 18 9.38 12.42 -5.77
N VAL A 19 8.62 11.54 -6.40
CA VAL A 19 7.89 10.45 -5.76
C VAL A 19 8.02 9.20 -6.63
N ALA A 20 8.45 8.09 -6.04
CA ALA A 20 8.42 6.77 -6.68
C ALA A 20 7.24 5.99 -6.13
N PHE A 21 6.28 5.64 -6.99
CA PHE A 21 5.16 4.78 -6.63
C PHE A 21 5.55 3.31 -6.75
N ILE A 22 5.51 2.59 -5.63
CA ILE A 22 5.84 1.17 -5.56
C ILE A 22 4.53 0.38 -5.67
N ALA A 23 4.32 -0.25 -6.83
CA ALA A 23 3.11 -1.01 -7.10
C ALA A 23 3.01 -2.30 -6.26
N PRO A 24 1.80 -2.73 -5.89
CA PRO A 24 1.64 -3.98 -5.19
C PRO A 24 1.88 -5.17 -6.10
N SER A 25 2.15 -6.30 -5.45
CA SER A 25 2.35 -7.59 -6.11
C SER A 25 1.03 -8.21 -6.58
N ILE A 26 1.09 -8.95 -7.69
CA ILE A 26 0.04 -9.91 -8.04
C ILE A 26 0.09 -11.11 -7.07
N THR A 27 1.27 -11.56 -6.66
CA THR A 27 1.40 -12.65 -5.69
C THR A 27 0.83 -12.28 -4.32
N THR A 28 0.33 -13.30 -3.63
CA THR A 28 -0.17 -13.25 -2.25
C THR A 28 0.94 -13.19 -1.22
N TYR A 29 2.20 -13.45 -1.61
CA TYR A 29 3.31 -13.57 -0.67
C TYR A 29 3.67 -12.19 -0.03
N VAL A 30 3.64 -12.03 1.30
CA VAL A 30 3.02 -12.91 2.32
C VAL A 30 1.67 -12.37 2.75
N ASN A 31 0.66 -13.25 2.78
CA ASN A 31 -0.65 -13.00 3.37
C ASN A 31 -1.39 -11.74 2.86
N LEU A 32 -1.41 -11.53 1.54
CA LEU A 32 -2.14 -10.42 0.91
C LEU A 32 -3.13 -10.92 -0.15
N ASN A 33 -4.16 -10.13 -0.44
CA ASN A 33 -4.91 -10.28 -1.70
C ASN A 33 -3.97 -10.08 -2.91
N PRO A 34 -4.17 -10.73 -4.05
CA PRO A 34 -3.57 -10.32 -5.32
C PRO A 34 -3.97 -8.89 -5.70
N GLY A 35 -3.07 -8.12 -6.31
CA GLY A 35 -3.39 -6.77 -6.78
C GLY A 35 -2.57 -6.33 -7.99
N TYR A 36 -3.13 -5.39 -8.75
CA TYR A 36 -2.44 -4.68 -9.84
C TYR A 36 -2.80 -3.20 -9.81
N ARG A 37 -1.99 -2.40 -10.51
CA ARG A 37 -2.08 -0.93 -10.55
C ARG A 37 -2.31 -0.44 -11.98
N VAL A 38 -3.16 0.56 -12.15
CA VAL A 38 -3.30 1.33 -13.39
C VAL A 38 -2.93 2.78 -13.09
N TYR A 39 -2.10 3.38 -13.94
CA TYR A 39 -1.73 4.80 -13.83
C TYR A 39 -2.46 5.62 -14.87
N LEU A 40 -3.04 6.74 -14.44
CA LEU A 40 -3.44 7.81 -15.32
C LEU A 40 -2.24 8.75 -15.48
N VAL A 41 -1.77 8.91 -16.71
CA VAL A 41 -0.59 9.73 -17.03
C VAL A 41 -1.00 10.80 -18.02
N ASP A 42 -0.38 11.97 -17.90
CA ASP A 42 -0.55 13.04 -18.85
C ASP A 42 -0.23 12.59 -20.29
N GLY A 43 -1.15 12.92 -21.19
CA GLY A 43 -1.36 12.24 -22.46
C GLY A 43 -0.29 12.49 -23.53
N ASN A 44 -0.47 11.87 -24.69
CA ASN A 44 0.45 12.04 -25.81
C ASN A 44 0.16 13.28 -26.65
N TYR A 45 0.67 14.44 -26.22
CA TYR A 45 0.59 15.70 -26.97
C TYR A 45 1.83 16.58 -26.76
N LYS A 46 2.03 17.55 -27.66
CA LYS A 46 3.17 18.49 -27.60
C LYS A 46 3.08 19.35 -26.33
N GLY A 47 4.14 19.33 -25.52
CA GLY A 47 4.19 20.05 -24.24
C GLY A 47 3.61 19.27 -23.05
N SER A 48 3.27 17.99 -23.21
CA SER A 48 2.87 17.13 -22.10
C SER A 48 3.98 17.02 -21.04
N SER A 49 3.57 17.08 -19.78
CA SER A 49 4.41 16.85 -18.60
C SER A 49 4.83 15.39 -18.44
N ARG A 50 4.04 14.44 -18.98
CA ARG A 50 4.16 12.99 -18.73
C ARG A 50 4.08 12.59 -17.26
N PHE A 51 3.54 13.46 -16.41
CA PHE A 51 3.37 13.17 -15.00
C PHE A 51 2.21 12.21 -14.76
N VAL A 52 2.32 11.45 -13.67
CA VAL A 52 1.21 10.67 -13.14
C VAL A 52 0.18 11.65 -12.58
N LEU A 53 -1.04 11.59 -13.12
CA LEU A 53 -2.17 12.42 -12.72
C LEU A 53 -3.01 11.74 -11.65
N ASP A 54 -3.09 10.40 -11.69
CA ASP A 54 -3.75 9.57 -10.68
C ASP A 54 -3.28 8.11 -10.79
N HIS A 55 -3.62 7.28 -9.82
CA HIS A 55 -3.51 5.84 -9.94
C HIS A 55 -4.63 5.08 -9.23
N GLU A 56 -4.95 3.92 -9.77
CA GLU A 56 -5.97 3.01 -9.26
C GLU A 56 -5.34 1.65 -8.94
N THR A 57 -5.68 1.10 -7.79
CA THR A 57 -5.29 -0.26 -7.41
C THR A 57 -6.52 -1.16 -7.42
N TYR A 58 -6.41 -2.28 -8.13
CA TYR A 58 -7.43 -3.33 -8.20
C TYR A 58 -6.95 -4.55 -7.43
N ILE A 59 -7.87 -5.28 -6.81
CA ILE A 59 -7.56 -6.50 -6.06
C ILE A 59 -8.45 -7.66 -6.47
N LEU A 60 -7.97 -8.87 -6.18
CA LEU A 60 -8.82 -10.04 -6.10
C LEU A 60 -9.04 -10.39 -4.63
N ASN A 61 -10.29 -10.30 -4.16
CA ASN A 61 -10.62 -10.71 -2.79
C ASN A 61 -10.64 -12.24 -2.70
N LEU A 62 -9.60 -12.82 -2.09
CA LEU A 62 -9.47 -14.28 -2.01
C LEU A 62 -10.52 -14.93 -1.11
N THR A 63 -11.04 -14.20 -0.11
CA THR A 63 -12.15 -14.71 0.71
C THR A 63 -13.37 -14.92 -0.15
N GLU A 64 -13.66 -14.01 -1.08
CA GLU A 64 -14.78 -14.11 -2.01
C GLU A 64 -14.56 -15.14 -3.11
N ALA A 65 -13.40 -15.07 -3.78
CA ALA A 65 -13.05 -15.95 -4.89
C ALA A 65 -13.01 -17.44 -4.49
N ASN A 66 -12.71 -17.73 -3.22
CA ASN A 66 -12.65 -19.08 -2.68
C ASN A 66 -13.92 -19.49 -1.91
N ARG A 67 -15.00 -18.67 -1.88
CA ARG A 67 -16.25 -19.08 -1.23
C ARG A 67 -16.83 -20.30 -1.95
N GLN A 68 -17.29 -21.26 -1.15
CA GLN A 68 -18.08 -22.36 -1.68
C GLN A 68 -19.50 -21.86 -2.01
N PRO A 69 -20.09 -22.25 -3.15
CA PRO A 69 -21.49 -21.98 -3.42
C PRO A 69 -22.35 -22.63 -2.33
N GLU A 70 -23.23 -21.88 -1.67
CA GLU A 70 -24.25 -22.48 -0.82
C GLU A 70 -25.15 -23.36 -1.69
N GLY A 71 -25.17 -24.67 -1.43
CA GLY A 71 -25.88 -25.65 -2.25
C GLY A 71 -25.08 -26.23 -3.42
N GLY A 72 -23.77 -25.96 -3.50
CA GLY A 72 -22.85 -26.72 -4.33
C GLY A 72 -22.90 -28.18 -3.90
N VAL A 73 -23.59 -28.99 -4.69
CA VAL A 73 -23.77 -30.42 -4.50
C VAL A 73 -22.42 -31.02 -4.12
N SER A 74 -22.25 -31.40 -2.85
CA SER A 74 -21.45 -32.58 -2.53
C SER A 74 -21.96 -33.61 -3.51
N SER A 75 -21.20 -33.86 -4.58
CA SER A 75 -21.58 -34.83 -5.60
C SER A 75 -22.16 -36.01 -4.84
N LEU A 76 -23.37 -36.44 -5.18
CA LEU A 76 -24.11 -37.52 -4.50
C LEU A 76 -23.37 -38.88 -4.57
N LEU A 77 -22.06 -38.87 -4.84
CA LEU A 77 -21.16 -39.98 -4.73
C LEU A 77 -20.62 -40.04 -3.29
N PRO A 78 -20.85 -41.16 -2.58
CA PRO A 78 -20.17 -41.42 -1.33
C PRO A 78 -18.70 -41.68 -1.64
N THR A 79 -17.89 -40.64 -1.70
CA THR A 79 -16.44 -40.80 -1.85
C THR A 79 -15.86 -41.14 -0.48
N THR A 80 -15.33 -42.34 -0.36
CA THR A 80 -14.55 -42.86 0.78
C THR A 80 -13.23 -42.10 1.02
N SER A 81 -12.98 -40.98 0.34
CA SER A 81 -11.85 -40.09 0.58
C SER A 81 -12.28 -38.88 1.40
N GLN A 82 -11.67 -38.70 2.57
CA GLN A 82 -11.89 -37.59 3.52
C GLN A 82 -11.42 -36.21 3.02
N HIS A 83 -11.34 -36.00 1.70
CA HIS A 83 -10.88 -34.75 1.11
C HIS A 83 -12.04 -34.08 0.38
N ALA A 84 -12.59 -33.04 1.00
CA ALA A 84 -13.51 -32.14 0.33
C ALA A 84 -12.83 -31.51 -0.89
N ILE A 85 -13.46 -31.61 -2.06
CA ILE A 85 -12.95 -30.98 -3.28
C ILE A 85 -13.34 -29.51 -3.23
N PHE A 86 -12.37 -28.64 -2.97
CA PHE A 86 -12.56 -27.19 -2.99
C PHE A 86 -12.56 -26.70 -4.43
N HIS A 87 -13.71 -26.23 -4.92
CA HIS A 87 -13.81 -25.54 -6.20
C HIS A 87 -13.88 -24.03 -5.96
N PRO A 88 -12.82 -23.25 -6.28
CA PRO A 88 -12.91 -21.79 -6.29
C PRO A 88 -13.83 -21.32 -7.43
N ASP A 89 -14.27 -20.06 -7.36
CA ASP A 89 -15.02 -19.41 -8.44
C ASP A 89 -14.24 -19.54 -9.76
N PRO A 90 -14.81 -20.14 -10.83
CA PRO A 90 -14.13 -20.24 -12.12
C PRO A 90 -13.93 -18.89 -12.80
N ASN A 91 -14.64 -17.83 -12.39
CA ASN A 91 -14.55 -16.48 -12.96
C ASN A 91 -14.38 -15.43 -11.85
N PRO A 92 -13.24 -15.45 -11.13
CA PRO A 92 -13.01 -14.55 -10.01
C PRO A 92 -13.00 -13.09 -10.47
N LYS A 93 -13.72 -12.23 -9.73
CA LYS A 93 -13.88 -10.82 -10.08
C LYS A 93 -12.79 -9.97 -9.44
N TRP A 94 -12.10 -9.19 -10.28
CA TRP A 94 -11.21 -8.13 -9.84
C TRP A 94 -12.02 -6.86 -9.58
N THR A 95 -11.80 -6.23 -8.44
CA THR A 95 -12.55 -5.04 -8.02
C THR A 95 -11.60 -3.89 -7.73
N LEU A 96 -12.07 -2.67 -7.99
CA LEU A 96 -11.34 -1.45 -7.62
C LEU A 96 -11.26 -1.38 -6.09
N LEU A 97 -10.04 -1.36 -5.55
CA LEU A 97 -9.82 -1.14 -4.13
C LEU A 97 -9.83 0.36 -3.82
N TYR A 98 -9.08 1.16 -4.58
CA TYR A 98 -9.06 2.60 -4.41
C TYR A 98 -8.50 3.33 -5.63
N ARG A 99 -8.87 4.62 -5.74
CA ARG A 99 -8.19 5.65 -6.54
C ARG A 99 -7.47 6.60 -5.58
N ALA A 100 -6.21 6.95 -5.87
CA ALA A 100 -5.35 7.65 -4.92
C ALA A 100 -5.87 9.03 -4.51
N SER A 101 -6.27 9.84 -5.50
CA SER A 101 -6.82 11.17 -5.25
C SER A 101 -8.03 11.14 -4.31
N GLU A 102 -8.95 10.21 -4.52
CA GLU A 102 -10.15 10.02 -3.70
C GLU A 102 -9.81 9.48 -2.31
N ALA A 103 -8.95 8.47 -2.22
CA ALA A 103 -8.64 7.80 -0.96
C ALA A 103 -7.89 8.69 0.03
N TYR A 104 -7.04 9.60 -0.48
CA TYR A 104 -6.21 10.48 0.34
C TYR A 104 -6.66 11.95 0.33
N GLY A 105 -7.68 12.30 -0.48
CA GLY A 105 -8.18 13.66 -0.58
C GLY A 105 -7.14 14.65 -1.13
N VAL A 106 -6.19 14.17 -1.94
CA VAL A 106 -5.13 15.01 -2.54
C VAL A 106 -5.59 15.56 -3.90
N SER A 107 -5.21 16.80 -4.18
CA SER A 107 -5.58 17.50 -5.42
C SER A 107 -4.72 17.09 -6.62
N SER A 108 -3.51 16.58 -6.38
CA SER A 108 -2.63 16.04 -7.41
C SER A 108 -1.72 14.95 -6.85
N LEU A 109 -1.03 14.25 -7.73
CA LEU A 109 -0.01 13.26 -7.36
C LEU A 109 1.42 13.83 -7.44
N PHE A 110 1.59 15.15 -7.38
CA PHE A 110 2.90 15.78 -7.36
C PHE A 110 3.65 15.61 -6.04
N PRO A 111 4.99 15.70 -6.04
CA PRO A 111 5.79 15.48 -4.85
C PRO A 111 5.38 16.34 -3.63
N SER A 112 4.97 17.59 -3.86
CA SER A 112 4.51 18.48 -2.78
C SER A 112 3.25 17.98 -2.07
N ASP A 113 2.33 17.37 -2.81
CA ASP A 113 1.06 16.87 -2.25
C ASP A 113 1.27 15.55 -1.51
N TRP A 114 2.17 14.68 -2.00
CA TRP A 114 2.56 13.45 -1.29
C TRP A 114 3.40 13.73 -0.04
N ASP A 115 4.26 14.73 -0.08
CA ASP A 115 4.94 15.24 1.12
C ASP A 115 3.93 15.84 2.14
N GLY A 116 2.91 16.54 1.64
CA GLY A 116 1.75 16.95 2.43
C GLY A 116 1.02 15.77 3.09
N LEU A 117 0.78 14.71 2.33
CA LEU A 117 0.14 13.49 2.82
C LEU A 117 0.95 12.81 3.95
N ILE A 118 2.28 12.79 3.84
CA ILE A 118 3.15 12.32 4.94
C ILE A 118 2.94 13.15 6.21
N ARG A 119 2.87 14.48 6.11
CA ARG A 119 2.55 15.35 7.26
C ARG A 119 1.16 15.04 7.82
N THR A 120 0.17 14.79 6.96
CA THR A 120 -1.16 14.37 7.40
C THR A 120 -1.13 13.04 8.13
N PHE A 121 -0.34 12.05 7.67
CA PHE A 121 -0.19 10.79 8.39
C PHE A 121 0.34 11.00 9.81
N LEU A 122 1.27 11.92 10.04
CA LEU A 122 1.77 12.24 11.38
C LEU A 122 0.67 12.77 12.31
N GLN A 123 -0.25 13.57 11.78
CA GLN A 123 -1.23 14.32 12.56
C GLN A 123 -2.60 13.62 12.69
N ASP A 124 -2.99 12.81 11.71
CA ASP A 124 -4.29 12.12 11.67
C ASP A 124 -4.11 10.61 11.48
N ASP A 125 -4.24 9.87 12.58
CA ASP A 125 -4.16 8.41 12.58
C ASP A 125 -5.20 7.76 11.67
N ARG A 126 -6.36 8.37 11.43
CA ARG A 126 -7.40 7.77 10.59
C ARG A 126 -6.93 7.69 9.14
N VAL A 127 -6.25 8.73 8.68
CA VAL A 127 -5.69 8.81 7.31
C VAL A 127 -4.53 7.81 7.19
N PHE A 128 -3.69 7.69 8.22
CA PHE A 128 -2.63 6.68 8.24
C PHE A 128 -3.17 5.24 8.28
N GLN A 129 -4.20 4.93 9.10
CA GLN A 129 -4.82 3.60 9.12
C GLN A 129 -5.49 3.26 7.78
N ARG A 130 -6.07 4.27 7.10
CA ARG A 130 -6.57 4.08 5.74
C ARG A 130 -5.44 3.70 4.79
N PHE A 131 -4.30 4.41 4.84
CA PHE A 131 -3.11 4.03 4.09
C PHE A 131 -2.63 2.62 4.44
N TRP A 132 -2.58 2.25 5.73
CA TRP A 132 -2.17 0.93 6.20
C TRP A 132 -3.03 -0.21 5.64
N TYR A 133 -4.36 -0.01 5.61
CA TYR A 133 -5.30 -0.94 4.99
C TYR A 133 -5.05 -1.11 3.48
N LEU A 134 -4.84 0.01 2.77
CA LEU A 134 -4.58 0.00 1.32
C LEU A 134 -3.21 -0.61 0.97
N ARG A 135 -2.18 -0.33 1.78
CA ARG A 135 -0.84 -0.94 1.73
C ARG A 135 -0.90 -2.47 1.71
N HIS A 136 -1.84 -3.04 2.46
CA HIS A 136 -2.06 -4.49 2.57
C HIS A 136 -3.12 -5.01 1.58
N LYS A 137 -3.45 -4.25 0.53
CA LYS A 137 -4.46 -4.64 -0.48
C LYS A 137 -5.80 -5.03 0.16
N GLY A 138 -6.17 -4.30 1.22
CA GLY A 138 -7.39 -4.52 1.99
C GLY A 138 -7.42 -5.79 2.84
N HIS A 139 -6.26 -6.44 3.06
CA HIS A 139 -6.12 -7.67 3.83
C HIS A 139 -5.21 -7.46 5.05
N VAL A 140 -5.71 -6.72 6.04
CA VAL A 140 -5.08 -6.54 7.36
C VAL A 140 -6.17 -6.19 8.39
N SER A 141 -6.06 -6.71 9.60
CA SER A 141 -6.96 -6.42 10.73
C SER A 141 -6.27 -5.62 11.84
N GLU A 142 -4.97 -5.82 12.00
CA GLU A 142 -4.19 -5.22 13.07
C GLU A 142 -3.84 -3.77 12.72
N PRO A 143 -4.17 -2.80 13.60
CA PRO A 143 -3.78 -1.41 13.39
C PRO A 143 -2.27 -1.25 13.52
N CYS A 144 -1.69 -0.36 12.71
CA CYS A 144 -0.27 0.00 12.80
C CYS A 144 -0.13 1.29 13.60
N ILE A 145 0.36 1.19 14.83
CA ILE A 145 0.48 2.33 15.77
C ILE A 145 1.93 2.48 16.25
N ASP A 146 2.22 3.57 16.95
CA ASP A 146 3.51 3.85 17.60
C ASP A 146 4.71 3.56 16.67
N ALA A 147 5.62 2.66 17.09
CA ALA A 147 6.81 2.29 16.34
C ALA A 147 6.51 1.77 14.92
N CYS A 148 5.39 1.07 14.71
CA CYS A 148 4.99 0.63 13.37
C CYS A 148 4.73 1.83 12.45
N LYS A 149 3.93 2.79 12.93
CA LYS A 149 3.60 4.01 12.18
C LYS A 149 4.85 4.82 11.88
N THR A 150 5.70 5.05 12.88
CA THR A 150 6.97 5.76 12.73
C THR A 150 7.87 5.12 11.69
N THR A 151 8.04 3.79 11.76
CA THR A 151 8.89 3.04 10.82
C THR A 151 8.37 3.15 9.40
N VAL A 152 7.06 3.01 9.21
CA VAL A 152 6.43 3.13 7.88
C VAL A 152 6.60 4.54 7.33
N ILE A 153 6.26 5.58 8.11
CA ILE A 153 6.36 6.98 7.66
C ILE A 153 7.82 7.33 7.30
N CYS A 154 8.76 6.88 8.11
CA CYS A 154 10.18 7.03 7.81
C CYS A 154 10.53 6.40 6.45
N PHE A 155 10.14 5.15 6.21
CA PHE A 155 10.41 4.47 4.94
C PHE A 155 9.79 5.21 3.74
N LEU A 156 8.57 5.73 3.89
CA LEU A 156 7.90 6.50 2.83
C LEU A 156 8.63 7.81 2.52
N ARG A 157 9.23 8.43 3.53
CA ARG A 157 10.01 9.66 3.38
C ARG A 157 11.38 9.40 2.75
N SER A 158 11.94 8.21 2.92
CA SER A 158 13.31 7.88 2.54
C SER A 158 13.42 7.19 1.18
N GLY A 159 13.55 7.98 0.11
CA GLY A 159 13.94 7.48 -1.22
C GLY A 159 15.44 7.16 -1.35
N ARG A 160 16.25 7.60 -0.39
CA ARG A 160 17.68 7.30 -0.29
C ARG A 160 18.01 6.54 0.99
N TYR A 161 19.03 5.69 0.92
CA TYR A 161 19.42 4.84 2.05
C TYR A 161 19.92 5.64 3.26
N ASP A 162 20.60 6.76 3.02
CA ASP A 162 21.20 7.59 4.07
C ASP A 162 20.16 8.45 4.82
N GLU A 163 19.02 8.73 4.19
CA GLU A 163 17.87 9.37 4.84
C GLU A 163 17.22 8.44 5.85
N LEU A 164 17.16 7.14 5.56
CA LEU A 164 16.58 6.13 6.44
C LEU A 164 17.35 6.04 7.76
N GLU A 165 18.67 6.24 7.73
CA GLU A 165 19.53 6.29 8.93
C GLU A 165 19.28 7.53 9.80
N GLN A 166 18.70 8.58 9.24
CA GLN A 166 18.50 9.88 9.92
C GLN A 166 17.08 10.06 10.46
N CYS A 167 16.17 9.11 10.20
CA CYS A 167 14.80 9.17 10.71
C CYS A 167 14.68 9.21 12.23
N ASP A 168 15.72 8.78 12.96
CA ASP A 168 15.81 8.88 14.42
C ASP A 168 15.72 10.33 14.93
N LEU A 169 16.05 11.31 14.08
CA LEU A 169 16.12 12.74 14.44
C LEU A 169 14.82 13.51 14.16
N LEU A 170 13.86 12.90 13.45
CA LEU A 170 12.63 13.55 13.03
C LEU A 170 11.52 13.40 14.08
N GLU A 171 11.59 14.12 15.20
CA GLU A 171 10.49 14.39 16.15
C GLU A 171 9.48 13.24 16.46
N PHE A 172 9.91 11.98 16.41
CA PHE A 172 9.11 10.85 16.90
C PHE A 172 9.51 10.62 18.35
N GLY A 173 8.79 11.25 19.28
CA GLY A 173 9.10 11.32 20.71
C GLY A 173 9.82 10.10 21.29
N GLY A 174 11.04 10.36 21.79
CA GLY A 174 11.81 9.68 22.84
C GLY A 174 11.69 8.17 23.06
N ASP A 175 12.86 7.52 23.12
CA ASP A 175 13.18 6.19 23.67
C ASP A 175 12.79 4.93 22.90
N MET A 176 11.75 4.91 22.06
CA MET A 176 11.31 3.65 21.44
C MET A 176 12.11 3.24 20.18
N VAL A 177 12.79 4.20 19.53
CA VAL A 177 13.41 4.01 18.20
C VAL A 177 14.77 3.30 18.26
N SER A 178 15.52 3.45 19.36
CA SER A 178 16.81 2.76 19.60
C SER A 178 16.69 1.24 19.57
N ALA A 179 15.51 0.70 19.87
CA ALA A 179 15.25 -0.75 19.88
C ALA A 179 15.08 -1.36 18.47
N VAL A 180 14.66 -0.57 17.46
CA VAL A 180 14.34 -1.08 16.11
C VAL A 180 15.60 -1.46 15.33
N ARG A 181 16.73 -0.79 15.62
CA ARG A 181 18.04 -1.05 14.99
C ARG A 181 18.60 -2.47 15.25
N LYS A 182 18.08 -3.19 16.26
CA LYS A 182 18.57 -4.54 16.61
C LYS A 182 17.85 -5.69 15.90
N THR A 183 16.79 -5.42 15.13
CA THR A 183 15.91 -6.48 14.61
C THR A 183 15.92 -6.60 13.08
N LEU A 184 16.68 -5.75 12.38
CA LEU A 184 16.73 -5.69 10.91
C LEU A 184 18.12 -6.01 10.32
N CYS A 185 19.04 -6.57 11.12
CA CYS A 185 20.30 -7.16 10.68
C CYS A 185 20.40 -8.61 11.15
#